data_AF-A0A6P7SN40-F1
#
_entry.id   AF-A0A6P7SN40-F1
#
_cell.length_a   1.000
_cell.length_b   1.000
_cell.length_c   1.000
_cell.angle_alpha   90.00
_cell.angle_beta   90.00
_cell.angle_gamma   90.00
#
_symmetry.space_group_name_H-M   'P 1'
#
loop_
_entity.id
_entity.type
_entity.pdbx_description
1 polymer ?
#
loop_
_entity_poly.entity_id
_entity_poly.type
_entity_poly.pdbx_seq_one_letter_code
_entity_poly.pdbx_strand_id
1 'polypeptide(L)'
;MRLIAKEHHVSKRTIRNVVHKDIKYKSYVIRKGIGSSADLPETSRKRSVRTPQLIKNTRGKIRRNPCCSVRKLAATAKISRISTYRVLKEDLRTRPYKMIRRHEITQVYKAMKPERSRLILRQIAECTLPNLMFTDEKKFDIEQTINNQNDRLWSVSDSVEVRLVNRRQSPQSIMVWAAVTANWYSGVLKLLPLY
;
A
#
# COMPACT_ATOMS: atom_id res chain seq x y z
N MET A 1 -6.69 -50.28 29.84
CA MET A 1 -6.87 -48.95 30.46
C MET A 1 -5.95 -48.70 31.66
N ARG A 2 -5.88 -49.58 32.69
CA ARG A 2 -5.04 -49.32 33.89
C ARG A 2 -3.53 -49.37 33.64
N LEU A 3 -3.04 -50.33 32.85
CA LEU A 3 -1.62 -50.48 32.51
C LEU A 3 -1.12 -49.32 31.64
N ILE A 4 -1.84 -49.02 30.55
CA ILE A 4 -1.59 -47.89 29.65
C ILE A 4 -1.60 -46.52 30.38
N ALA A 5 -2.49 -46.34 31.36
CA ALA A 5 -2.52 -45.14 32.20
C ALA A 5 -1.27 -44.95 33.04
N LYS A 6 -0.71 -46.06 33.53
CA LYS A 6 0.50 -46.08 34.36
C LYS A 6 1.76 -45.89 33.49
N GLU A 7 1.76 -46.47 32.30
CA GLU A 7 2.84 -46.38 31.30
C GLU A 7 2.99 -44.95 30.73
N HIS A 8 1.89 -44.27 30.45
CA HIS A 8 1.91 -42.92 29.86
C HIS A 8 1.74 -41.78 30.88
N HIS A 9 1.72 -42.08 32.19
CA HIS A 9 1.51 -41.09 33.25
C HIS A 9 0.25 -40.20 33.07
N VAL A 10 -0.84 -40.76 32.52
CA VAL A 10 -2.11 -40.03 32.28
C VAL A 10 -3.26 -40.63 33.07
N SER A 11 -4.24 -39.80 33.42
CA SER A 11 -5.42 -40.28 34.13
C SER A 11 -6.22 -41.30 33.29
N LYS A 12 -6.81 -42.30 33.95
CA LYS A 12 -7.71 -43.29 33.30
C LYS A 12 -8.88 -42.62 32.59
N ARG A 13 -9.31 -41.42 33.05
CA ARG A 13 -10.37 -40.62 32.43
C ARG A 13 -9.91 -40.01 31.10
N THR A 14 -8.67 -39.53 31.03
CA THR A 14 -8.07 -38.97 29.81
C THR A 14 -8.00 -40.04 28.73
N ILE A 15 -7.47 -41.23 29.05
CA ILE A 15 -7.40 -42.34 28.07
C ILE A 15 -8.80 -42.77 27.63
N ARG A 16 -9.76 -42.88 28.56
CA ARG A 16 -11.15 -43.19 28.21
C ARG A 16 -11.74 -42.14 27.26
N ASN A 17 -11.50 -40.85 27.50
CA ASN A 17 -12.00 -39.76 26.67
C ASN A 17 -11.39 -39.77 25.27
N VAL A 18 -10.09 -40.06 25.16
CA VAL A 18 -9.38 -40.19 23.88
C VAL A 18 -9.93 -41.38 23.10
N VAL A 19 -9.99 -42.56 23.71
CA VAL A 19 -10.54 -43.77 23.08
C VAL A 19 -12.00 -43.57 22.67
N HIS A 20 -12.83 -42.93 23.50
CA HIS A 20 -14.22 -42.62 23.12
C HIS A 20 -14.31 -41.63 21.96
N LYS A 21 -13.43 -40.62 21.91
CA LYS A 21 -13.36 -39.68 20.78
C LYS A 21 -12.95 -40.41 19.50
N ASP A 22 -11.96 -41.29 19.56
CA ASP A 22 -11.49 -42.08 18.40
C ASP A 22 -12.54 -43.06 17.90
N ILE A 23 -13.24 -43.77 18.78
CA ILE A 23 -14.34 -44.67 18.41
C ILE A 23 -15.47 -43.88 17.76
N LYS A 24 -15.85 -42.73 18.34
CA LYS A 24 -16.89 -41.85 17.78
C LYS A 24 -16.46 -41.30 16.42
N TYR A 25 -15.19 -40.96 16.25
CA TYR A 25 -14.60 -40.49 15.00
C TYR A 25 -14.60 -41.57 13.92
N LYS A 26 -14.10 -42.78 14.22
CA LYS A 26 -14.15 -43.93 13.30
C LYS A 26 -15.58 -44.25 12.86
N SER A 27 -16.54 -44.28 13.79
CA SER A 27 -17.96 -44.51 13.46
C SER A 27 -18.58 -43.40 12.59
N TYR A 28 -18.18 -42.14 12.79
CA TYR A 28 -18.62 -41.01 11.97
C TYR A 28 -18.03 -41.08 10.55
N VAL A 29 -16.73 -41.33 10.45
CA VAL A 29 -15.99 -41.48 9.18
C VAL A 29 -16.54 -42.63 8.34
N ILE A 30 -16.78 -43.80 8.96
CA ILE A 30 -17.38 -44.97 8.30
C ILE A 30 -18.79 -44.64 7.77
N ARG A 31 -19.63 -43.97 8.57
CA ARG A 31 -20.98 -43.55 8.14
C ARG A 31 -21.00 -42.52 7.02
N LYS A 32 -19.96 -41.69 6.92
CA LYS A 32 -19.88 -40.59 5.94
C LYS A 32 -19.05 -40.94 4.70
N GLY A 33 -18.39 -42.10 4.66
CA GLY A 33 -17.55 -42.53 3.53
C GLY A 33 -16.31 -41.66 3.31
N ILE A 34 -15.86 -40.89 4.32
CA ILE A 34 -14.75 -39.94 4.19
C ILE A 34 -13.47 -40.60 4.70
N GLY A 35 -12.75 -41.32 3.85
CA GLY A 35 -11.41 -41.81 4.18
C GLY A 35 -10.43 -40.65 4.28
N SER A 36 -10.22 -40.08 5.47
CA SER A 36 -9.16 -39.10 5.69
C SER A 36 -8.85 -38.89 7.18
N SER A 37 -7.56 -38.82 7.50
CA SER A 37 -6.94 -38.51 8.79
C SER A 37 -7.07 -37.03 9.19
N ALA A 38 -8.24 -36.43 8.99
CA ALA A 38 -8.44 -35.00 9.20
C ALA A 38 -8.96 -34.71 10.62
N ASP A 39 -8.33 -33.75 11.31
CA ASP A 39 -8.80 -33.26 12.61
C ASP A 39 -10.28 -32.83 12.54
N LEU A 40 -11.01 -33.13 13.61
CA LEU A 40 -12.38 -32.65 13.77
C LEU A 40 -12.38 -31.11 13.74
N PRO A 41 -13.38 -30.47 13.10
CA PRO A 41 -13.48 -29.02 13.13
C PRO A 41 -13.56 -28.55 14.58
N GLU A 42 -12.52 -27.84 15.04
CA GLU A 42 -12.48 -27.29 16.38
C GLU A 42 -13.66 -26.32 16.56
N THR A 43 -14.42 -26.52 17.64
CA THR A 43 -15.41 -25.55 18.13
C THR A 43 -14.68 -24.33 18.68
N SER A 44 -14.15 -23.52 17.78
CA SER A 44 -13.51 -22.26 18.11
C SER A 44 -14.56 -21.20 18.45
N ARG A 45 -14.18 -20.24 19.31
CA ARG A 45 -15.05 -19.11 19.66
C ARG A 45 -15.40 -18.33 18.40
N LYS A 46 -16.70 -18.20 18.10
CA LYS A 46 -17.17 -17.37 16.99
C LYS A 46 -16.72 -15.92 17.18
N ARG A 47 -16.24 -15.29 16.10
CA ARG A 47 -15.85 -13.88 16.11
C ARG A 47 -17.08 -13.00 16.37
N SER A 48 -17.07 -12.23 17.45
CA SER A 48 -18.22 -11.40 17.85
C SER A 48 -18.41 -10.16 16.98
N VAL A 49 -17.32 -9.49 16.61
CA VAL A 49 -17.38 -8.19 15.90
C VAL A 49 -17.22 -8.34 14.39
N ARG A 50 -16.36 -9.25 13.93
CA ARG A 50 -16.01 -9.44 12.50
C ARG A 50 -16.97 -10.42 11.83
N THR A 51 -18.23 -10.02 11.74
CA THR A 51 -19.26 -10.84 11.09
C THR A 51 -19.09 -10.86 9.56
N PRO A 52 -19.51 -11.94 8.87
CA PRO A 52 -19.47 -11.99 7.40
C PRO A 52 -20.21 -10.80 6.75
N GLN A 53 -21.31 -10.36 7.36
CA GLN A 53 -22.08 -9.21 6.90
C GLN A 53 -21.29 -7.91 7.00
N LEU A 54 -20.57 -7.69 8.10
CA LEU A 54 -19.68 -6.54 8.24
C LEU A 54 -18.58 -6.54 7.18
N ILE A 55 -17.96 -7.70 6.93
CA ILE A 55 -16.90 -7.85 5.93
C ILE A 55 -17.45 -7.50 4.54
N LYS A 56 -18.62 -8.03 4.18
CA LYS A 56 -19.31 -7.72 2.90
C LYS A 56 -19.62 -6.23 2.77
N ASN A 57 -20.18 -5.61 3.81
CA ASN A 57 -20.50 -4.18 3.82
C ASN A 57 -19.25 -3.31 3.70
N THR A 58 -18.19 -3.67 4.41
CA THR A 58 -16.91 -2.96 4.39
C THR A 58 -16.25 -3.05 3.02
N ARG A 59 -16.27 -4.24 2.40
CA ARG A 59 -15.82 -4.43 1.01
C ARG A 59 -16.59 -3.54 0.04
N GLY A 60 -17.91 -3.49 0.16
CA GLY A 60 -18.76 -2.63 -0.66
C GLY A 60 -18.49 -1.13 -0.47
N LYS A 61 -18.10 -0.69 0.73
CA LYS A 61 -17.71 0.71 0.99
C LYS A 61 -16.36 1.06 0.35
N ILE A 62 -15.36 0.19 0.48
CA ILE A 62 -14.04 0.40 -0.13
C ILE A 62 -14.14 0.43 -1.65
N ARG A 63 -14.96 -0.45 -2.25
CA ARG A 63 -15.19 -0.45 -3.70
C ARG A 63 -15.79 0.87 -4.20
N ARG A 64 -16.66 1.49 -3.41
CA ARG A 64 -17.26 2.80 -3.74
C ARG A 64 -16.30 3.96 -3.53
N ASN A 65 -15.51 3.93 -2.46
CA ASN A 65 -14.54 4.96 -2.14
C ASN A 65 -13.27 4.32 -1.52
N PRO A 66 -12.22 4.08 -2.30
CA PRO A 66 -10.99 3.47 -1.81
C PRO A 66 -10.17 4.41 -0.92
N CYS A 67 -10.40 5.72 -0.99
CA CYS A 67 -9.68 6.74 -0.23
C CYS A 67 -10.25 6.96 1.18
N CYS A 68 -11.15 6.10 1.65
CA CYS A 68 -11.76 6.24 2.96
C CYS A 68 -10.79 5.91 4.10
N SER A 69 -10.79 6.73 5.16
CA SER A 69 -9.94 6.48 6.32
C SER A 69 -10.53 5.38 7.21
N VAL A 70 -9.66 4.61 7.87
CA VAL A 70 -10.06 3.57 8.83
C VAL A 70 -10.94 4.16 9.94
N ARG A 71 -10.65 5.39 10.38
CA ARG A 71 -11.44 6.09 11.40
C ARG A 71 -12.87 6.38 10.91
N LYS A 72 -13.04 6.86 9.68
CA LYS A 72 -14.36 7.10 9.09
C LYS A 72 -15.14 5.78 8.95
N LEU A 73 -14.50 4.72 8.44
CA LEU A 73 -15.12 3.40 8.33
C LEU A 73 -15.57 2.86 9.69
N ALA A 74 -14.73 3.00 10.71
CA ALA A 74 -15.02 2.57 12.07
C ALA A 74 -16.22 3.32 12.67
N ALA A 75 -16.27 4.65 12.50
CA ALA A 75 -17.39 5.46 12.94
C ALA A 75 -18.71 5.06 12.25
N THR A 76 -18.71 4.88 10.93
CA THR A 76 -19.91 4.46 10.20
C THR A 76 -20.34 3.04 10.56
N ALA A 77 -19.40 2.15 10.89
CA ALA A 77 -19.70 0.78 11.29
C ALA A 77 -20.02 0.66 12.79
N LYS A 78 -19.86 1.72 13.59
CA LYS A 78 -19.96 1.74 15.06
C LYS A 78 -19.08 0.68 15.73
N ILE A 79 -17.85 0.53 15.25
CA ILE A 79 -16.89 -0.47 15.71
C ILE A 79 -15.56 0.20 16.05
N SER A 80 -14.74 -0.43 16.89
CA SER A 80 -13.41 0.07 17.18
C SER A 80 -12.52 0.17 15.93
N ARG A 81 -11.65 1.20 15.91
CA ARG A 81 -10.68 1.43 14.83
C ARG A 81 -9.79 0.20 14.56
N ILE A 82 -9.38 -0.48 15.63
CA ILE A 82 -8.51 -1.67 15.55
C ILE A 82 -9.25 -2.82 14.87
N SER A 83 -10.50 -3.08 15.25
CA SER A 83 -11.29 -4.15 14.63
C SER A 83 -11.53 -3.88 13.15
N THR A 84 -11.82 -2.62 12.80
CA THR A 84 -11.96 -2.19 11.40
C THR A 84 -10.65 -2.39 10.62
N TYR A 85 -9.52 -2.03 11.21
CA TYR A 85 -8.21 -2.28 10.60
C TYR A 85 -7.95 -3.78 10.37
N ARG A 86 -8.29 -4.64 11.33
CA ARG A 86 -8.18 -6.10 11.17
C ARG A 86 -9.06 -6.63 10.04
N VAL A 87 -10.29 -6.12 9.89
CA VAL A 87 -11.14 -6.44 8.73
C VAL A 87 -10.44 -6.08 7.42
N LEU A 88 -9.86 -4.88 7.34
CA LEU A 88 -9.15 -4.43 6.14
C LEU A 88 -7.92 -5.29 5.83
N LYS A 89 -7.08 -5.56 6.83
CA LYS A 89 -5.78 -6.21 6.65
C LYS A 89 -5.86 -7.74 6.55
N GLU A 90 -6.68 -8.38 7.37
CA GLU A 90 -6.71 -9.84 7.47
C GLU A 90 -7.86 -10.45 6.65
N ASP A 91 -9.09 -9.92 6.75
CA ASP A 91 -10.24 -10.49 6.05
C ASP A 91 -10.30 -10.05 4.59
N LEU A 92 -10.06 -8.77 4.32
CA LEU A 92 -10.09 -8.20 2.97
C LEU A 92 -8.71 -8.18 2.30
N ARG A 93 -7.63 -8.44 3.05
CA ARG A 93 -6.24 -8.46 2.57
C ARG A 93 -5.83 -7.21 1.78
N THR A 94 -6.41 -6.06 2.15
CA THR A 94 -6.10 -4.76 1.54
C THR A 94 -4.86 -4.14 2.16
N ARG A 95 -4.15 -3.34 1.36
CA ARG A 95 -2.95 -2.59 1.78
C ARG A 95 -3.15 -1.10 1.53
N PRO A 96 -2.71 -0.22 2.45
CA PRO A 96 -2.71 1.20 2.21
C PRO A 96 -1.57 1.54 1.23
N TYR A 97 -1.89 2.25 0.15
CA TYR A 97 -0.91 2.80 -0.79
C TYR A 97 -0.94 4.33 -0.73
N LYS A 98 0.22 4.96 -0.93
CA LYS A 98 0.32 6.41 -1.05
C LYS A 98 -0.21 6.81 -2.44
N MET A 99 -1.13 7.76 -2.49
CA MET A 99 -1.57 8.34 -3.76
C MET A 99 -0.41 9.10 -4.41
N ILE A 100 -0.18 8.84 -5.69
CA ILE A 100 0.83 9.52 -6.49
C ILE A 100 0.15 10.67 -7.22
N ARG A 101 0.66 11.89 -7.02
CA ARG A 101 0.22 13.05 -7.80
C ARG A 101 0.82 12.94 -9.20
N ARG A 102 -0.02 13.15 -10.22
CA ARG A 102 0.39 13.23 -11.62
C ARG A 102 -0.20 14.51 -12.20
N HIS A 103 0.45 15.06 -13.21
CA HIS A 103 -0.14 16.16 -13.99
C HIS A 103 -1.46 15.70 -14.59
N GLU A 104 -2.45 16.61 -14.55
CA GLU A 104 -3.70 16.38 -15.24
C GLU A 104 -3.46 16.48 -16.76
N ILE A 105 -3.85 15.45 -17.49
CA ILE A 105 -3.68 15.38 -18.94
C ILE A 105 -5.07 15.47 -19.56
N THR A 106 -5.28 16.48 -20.42
CA THR A 106 -6.55 16.65 -21.14
C THR A 106 -6.81 15.46 -22.07
N GLN A 107 -8.08 15.25 -22.45
CA GLN A 107 -8.45 14.16 -23.37
C GLN A 107 -7.73 14.29 -24.72
N VAL A 108 -7.55 15.52 -25.21
CA VAL A 108 -6.80 15.81 -26.44
C VAL A 108 -5.36 15.33 -26.35
N TYR A 109 -4.63 15.69 -25.28
CA TYR A 109 -3.26 15.24 -25.10
C TYR A 109 -3.14 13.72 -24.92
N LYS A 110 -4.14 13.07 -24.31
CA LYS A 110 -4.17 11.60 -24.23
C LYS A 110 -4.29 10.94 -25.61
N ALA A 111 -5.07 11.52 -26.52
CA ALA A 111 -5.21 11.05 -27.89
C ALA A 111 -3.97 11.32 -28.75
N MET A 112 -3.31 12.48 -28.57
CA MET A 112 -2.07 12.81 -29.30
C MET A 112 -0.86 11.98 -28.86
N LYS A 113 -0.82 11.54 -27.61
CA LYS A 113 0.31 10.79 -27.04
C LYS A 113 0.69 9.53 -27.84
N PRO A 114 -0.24 8.60 -28.19
CA PRO A 114 0.10 7.42 -28.99
C PRO A 114 0.61 7.79 -30.39
N GLU A 115 0.04 8.81 -31.03
CA GLU A 115 0.48 9.26 -32.35
C GLU A 115 1.92 9.78 -32.30
N ARG A 116 2.22 10.70 -31.38
CA ARG A 116 3.58 11.23 -31.16
C ARG A 116 4.57 10.12 -30.83
N SER A 117 4.18 9.14 -29.99
CA SER A 117 5.05 8.01 -29.69
C SER A 117 5.35 7.14 -30.92
N ARG A 118 4.37 6.93 -31.80
CA ARG A 118 4.57 6.16 -33.04
C ARG A 118 5.50 6.89 -34.00
N LEU A 119 5.40 8.22 -34.09
CA LEU A 119 6.32 9.03 -34.89
C LEU A 119 7.77 8.89 -34.41
N ILE A 120 8.00 9.00 -33.10
CA ILE A 120 9.34 8.80 -32.52
C ILE A 120 9.85 7.38 -32.78
N LEU A 121 9.00 6.36 -32.60
CA LEU A 121 9.38 4.97 -32.88
C LEU A 121 9.75 4.74 -34.36
N ARG A 122 9.07 5.40 -35.31
CA ARG A 122 9.43 5.34 -36.74
C ARG A 122 10.79 5.99 -36.99
N GLN A 123 11.05 7.17 -36.43
CA GLN A 123 12.35 7.84 -36.55
C GLN A 123 13.50 7.01 -35.98
N ILE A 124 13.26 6.25 -34.91
CA ILE A 124 14.22 5.28 -34.36
C ILE A 124 14.48 4.16 -35.38
N ALA A 125 13.43 3.58 -35.98
CA ALA A 125 13.56 2.52 -36.97
C ALA A 125 14.27 2.99 -38.26
N GLU A 126 14.09 4.25 -38.64
CA GLU A 126 14.73 4.89 -39.79
C GLU A 126 16.15 5.40 -39.49
N CYS A 127 16.67 5.19 -38.27
CA CYS A 127 17.96 5.72 -37.81
C CYS A 127 18.11 7.26 -37.95
N THR A 128 17.01 8.00 -37.94
CA THR A 128 17.01 9.48 -38.04
C THR A 128 17.04 10.19 -36.69
N LEU A 129 16.98 9.43 -35.59
CA LEU A 129 17.08 9.94 -34.22
C LEU A 129 18.31 10.85 -33.95
N PRO A 130 19.50 10.62 -34.53
CA PRO A 130 20.65 11.51 -34.34
C PRO A 130 20.42 12.96 -34.79
N ASN A 131 19.47 13.19 -35.69
CA ASN A 131 19.10 14.53 -36.16
C ASN A 131 18.08 15.22 -35.24
N LEU A 132 17.55 14.51 -34.23
CA LEU A 132 16.59 15.05 -33.27
C LEU A 132 17.31 15.70 -32.09
N MET A 133 16.98 16.95 -31.83
CA MET A 133 17.45 17.71 -30.67
C MET A 133 16.34 17.81 -29.63
N PHE A 134 16.62 17.37 -28.40
CA PHE A 134 15.71 17.50 -27.26
C PHE A 134 16.08 18.73 -26.46
N THR A 135 15.14 19.65 -26.26
CA THR A 135 15.35 20.87 -25.49
C THR A 135 14.44 20.89 -24.28
N ASP A 136 14.92 21.36 -23.14
CA ASP A 136 14.08 21.60 -21.96
C ASP A 136 14.59 22.81 -21.17
N GLU A 137 13.68 23.41 -20.41
CA GLU A 137 13.96 24.48 -19.47
C GLU A 137 13.75 23.97 -18.05
N LYS A 138 14.78 24.15 -17.22
CA LYS A 138 14.71 23.74 -15.82
C LYS A 138 15.08 24.89 -14.90
N LYS A 139 14.18 25.17 -13.95
CA LYS A 139 14.44 26.05 -12.80
C LYS A 139 15.24 25.28 -11.75
N PHE A 140 16.38 25.84 -11.34
CA PHE A 140 17.19 25.39 -10.21
C PHE A 140 17.12 26.44 -9.11
N ASP A 141 16.66 26.06 -7.94
CA ASP A 141 16.65 26.94 -6.77
C ASP A 141 18.04 26.93 -6.13
N ILE A 142 18.55 28.11 -5.76
CA ILE A 142 19.85 28.28 -5.09
C ILE A 142 19.75 27.86 -3.62
N GLU A 143 18.59 28.11 -3.00
CA GLU A 143 18.31 27.68 -1.64
C GLU A 143 17.99 26.17 -1.60
N GLN A 144 18.42 25.48 -0.53
CA GLN A 144 18.18 24.05 -0.37
C GLN A 144 16.69 23.75 -0.26
N THR A 145 16.18 22.81 -1.05
CA THR A 145 14.82 22.29 -0.88
C THR A 145 14.74 21.47 0.41
N ILE A 146 14.09 22.02 1.44
CA ILE A 146 13.91 21.33 2.73
C ILE A 146 12.73 20.36 2.62
N ASN A 147 12.94 19.11 3.03
CA ASN A 147 11.84 18.18 3.23
C ASN A 147 11.11 18.56 4.54
N ASN A 148 9.92 19.15 4.44
CA ASN A 148 9.09 19.54 5.60
C ASN A 148 8.85 18.41 6.62
N GLN A 149 8.99 17.14 6.24
CA GLN A 149 8.86 16.02 7.20
C GLN A 149 10.07 15.88 8.13
N ASN A 150 11.24 16.33 7.67
CA ASN A 150 12.52 16.30 8.38
C ASN A 150 12.82 17.64 9.06
N ASP A 151 12.00 18.65 8.82
CA ASP A 151 12.09 19.99 9.40
C ASP A 151 11.51 19.99 10.82
N ARG A 152 12.26 19.40 11.76
CA ARG A 152 11.84 19.19 13.14
C ARG A 152 12.85 19.79 14.11
N LEU A 153 12.30 20.43 15.14
CA LEU A 153 13.05 20.96 16.26
C LEU A 153 12.81 20.07 17.48
N TRP A 154 13.89 19.66 18.15
CA TRP A 154 13.82 19.12 19.51
C TRP A 154 14.04 20.27 20.48
N SER A 155 13.02 20.60 21.27
CA SER A 155 13.09 21.67 22.27
C SER A 155 12.49 21.20 23.58
N VAL A 156 13.08 21.66 24.69
CA VAL A 156 12.58 21.44 26.06
C VAL A 156 11.48 22.44 26.39
N SER A 157 11.54 23.64 25.83
CA SER A 157 10.52 24.68 25.99
C SER A 157 9.60 24.76 24.77
N ASP A 158 8.31 24.99 25.01
CA ASP A 158 7.31 25.19 23.96
C ASP A 158 7.17 26.68 23.56
N SER A 159 8.25 27.45 23.58
CA SER A 159 8.18 28.85 23.15
C SER A 159 7.93 28.92 21.64
N VAL A 160 7.09 29.87 21.23
CA VAL A 160 6.77 30.07 19.81
C VAL A 160 8.00 30.56 19.05
N GLU A 161 8.81 31.41 19.66
CA GLU A 161 10.01 32.01 19.04
C GLU A 161 11.03 30.97 18.54
N VAL A 162 11.26 29.89 19.31
CA VAL A 162 12.22 28.84 18.92
C VAL A 162 11.70 28.02 17.72
N ARG A 163 10.37 28.05 17.47
CA ARG A 163 9.72 27.35 16.35
C ARG A 163 9.61 28.20 15.08
N LEU A 164 9.94 29.49 15.12
CA LEU A 164 9.83 30.38 13.97
C LEU A 164 11.06 30.25 13.08
N VAL A 165 10.84 29.88 11.82
CA VAL A 165 11.86 29.91 10.76
C VAL A 165 11.38 30.83 9.66
N ASN A 166 12.12 31.92 9.44
CA ASN A 166 11.85 32.84 8.34
C ASN A 166 12.26 32.19 7.01
N ARG A 167 11.30 32.11 6.08
CA ARG A 167 11.52 31.52 4.75
C ARG A 167 10.94 32.42 3.69
N ARG A 168 11.67 32.57 2.58
CA ARG A 168 11.17 33.26 1.39
C ARG A 168 10.26 32.31 0.62
N GLN A 169 9.13 32.84 0.14
CA GLN A 169 8.18 32.07 -0.68
C GLN A 169 8.75 31.77 -2.08
N SER A 170 9.62 32.64 -2.58
CA SER A 170 10.32 32.53 -3.86
C SER A 170 11.82 32.59 -3.60
N PRO A 171 12.49 31.45 -3.36
CA PRO A 171 13.94 31.43 -3.23
C PRO A 171 14.59 31.89 -4.54
N GLN A 172 15.79 32.46 -4.44
CA GLN A 172 16.55 32.85 -5.62
C GLN A 172 16.82 31.62 -6.48
N SER A 173 16.72 31.77 -7.80
CA SER A 173 16.75 30.64 -8.72
C SER A 173 17.36 31.01 -10.07
N ILE A 174 17.84 30.00 -10.77
CA ILE A 174 18.42 30.14 -12.11
C ILE A 174 17.60 29.28 -13.06
N MET A 175 17.21 29.84 -14.19
CA MET A 175 16.62 29.09 -15.28
C MET A 175 17.71 28.65 -16.24
N VAL A 176 17.81 27.34 -16.44
CA VAL A 176 18.77 26.73 -17.35
C VAL A 176 17.99 26.20 -18.55
N TRP A 177 18.35 26.68 -19.73
CA TRP A 177 17.94 26.06 -20.99
C TRP A 177 19.06 25.16 -21.49
N ALA A 178 18.73 23.93 -21.85
CA ALA A 178 19.69 22.98 -22.42
C ALA A 178 19.06 22.21 -23.59
N ALA A 179 19.90 21.92 -24.58
CA ALA A 179 19.57 21.10 -25.72
C ALA A 179 20.50 19.88 -25.78
N VAL A 180 19.98 18.69 -26.02
CA VAL A 180 20.76 17.44 -26.10
C VAL A 180 20.46 16.75 -27.43
N THR A 181 21.51 16.32 -28.11
CA THR A 181 21.47 15.50 -29.33
C THR A 181 22.02 14.11 -29.05
N ALA A 182 21.89 13.16 -29.99
CA ALA A 182 22.36 11.77 -29.79
C ALA A 182 23.85 11.66 -29.43
N ASN A 183 24.67 12.61 -29.86
CA ASN A 183 26.11 12.62 -29.61
C ASN A 183 26.48 13.31 -28.28
N TRP A 184 25.50 13.63 -27.44
CA TRP A 184 25.68 14.33 -26.14
C TRP A 184 26.28 15.73 -26.22
N TYR A 185 26.52 16.26 -27.42
CA TYR A 185 26.94 17.65 -27.63
C TYR A 185 25.74 18.58 -27.46
N SER A 186 25.75 19.36 -26.38
CA SER A 186 24.82 20.44 -26.13
C SER A 186 25.48 21.78 -26.51
N GLY A 187 25.20 22.24 -27.73
CA GLY A 187 25.53 23.62 -28.10
C GLY A 187 24.54 24.57 -27.41
N VAL A 188 25.07 25.45 -26.56
CA VAL A 188 24.40 26.58 -25.88
C VAL A 188 23.68 26.22 -24.56
N LEU A 189 24.36 26.48 -23.44
CA LEU A 189 23.75 26.74 -22.13
C LEU A 189 23.51 28.24 -22.03
N LYS A 190 22.24 28.68 -22.09
CA LYS A 190 21.89 30.07 -21.76
C LYS A 190 21.38 30.10 -20.33
N LEU A 191 22.10 30.80 -19.46
CA LEU A 191 21.68 31.05 -18.08
C LEU A 191 20.92 32.37 -18.04
N LEU A 192 19.68 32.34 -17.60
CA LEU A 192 18.90 33.54 -17.33
C LEU A 192 18.67 33.64 -15.81
N PRO A 193 19.17 34.69 -15.15
CA PRO A 193 18.87 34.91 -13.75
C PRO A 193 17.37 35.23 -13.60
N LEU A 194 16.69 34.53 -12.69
CA LEU A 194 15.34 34.85 -12.27
C LEU A 194 15.44 35.46 -10.86
N TYR A 195 15.29 36.79 -10.80
CA TYR A 195 15.25 37.56 -9.54
C TYR A 195 13.89 37.41 -8.84
#